data_AF-A0A2G0QAN3-F1
#
_entry.id   AF-A0A2G0QAN3-F1
#
_cell.length_a   1.000
_cell.length_b   1.000
_cell.length_c   1.000
_cell.angle_alpha   90.00
_cell.angle_beta   90.00
_cell.angle_gamma   90.00
#
_symmetry.space_group_name_H-M   'P 1'
#
loop_
_entity.id
_entity.type
_entity.pdbx_description
1 polymer ?
#
loop_
_entity_poly.entity_id
_entity_poly.type
_entity_poly.pdbx_seq_one_letter_code
_entity_poly.pdbx_strand_id
1 'polypeptide(L)'
;MKLLNRETISGVAFFYIRMTHEELNFLKNCLHDILLKSKQIKEDNPNKLIWYKAIFSEISNCLESKNLNIERLTTTKIAKEYLDNEIVFVIKLTSGEHDLLVHCISELKSEVRNRPLYSKLLFYKKSLCNDVENLSDYFQKLFYFGVEPSSWKPQMTKTELIEYLHSAYPELTINTTYIRGYSEEDILKLERLYNIKIQRQLYDFLTHMGRCSGGLFGDYPLEFYSKIDSSKDRLIFQSECRKNLKDLVEIQGERMVKQKPFFISMENEGIYKYFLVTESYVPDLVYYLDTNYNAIVNTGLSLNEYLRKLVDTTVRNYAIKPPFDQEGSLL
;
A
#
# COMPACT_ATOMS: atom_id res chain seq x y z
N MET A 1 6.90 -3.18 17.21
CA MET A 1 6.49 -4.34 16.41
C MET A 1 7.33 -4.35 15.13
N LYS A 2 7.79 -5.52 14.67
CA LYS A 2 8.63 -5.66 13.47
C LYS A 2 8.14 -6.86 12.65
N LEU A 3 7.86 -6.68 11.35
CA LEU A 3 7.65 -7.83 10.47
C LEU A 3 8.98 -8.59 10.36
N LEU A 4 8.95 -9.89 10.64
CA LEU A 4 10.12 -10.76 10.59
C LEU A 4 10.25 -11.49 9.27
N ASN A 5 9.12 -11.96 8.73
CA ASN A 5 9.11 -12.76 7.52
C ASN A 5 7.71 -12.75 6.88
N ARG A 6 7.68 -13.03 5.57
CA ARG A 6 6.49 -13.37 4.81
C ARG A 6 6.74 -14.69 4.09
N GLU A 7 5.85 -15.66 4.31
CA GLU A 7 5.93 -16.96 3.64
C GLU A 7 4.64 -17.21 2.87
N THR A 8 4.77 -17.67 1.64
CA THR A 8 3.62 -18.15 0.87
C THR A 8 3.62 -19.67 0.89
N ILE A 9 2.62 -20.27 1.55
CA ILE A 9 2.45 -21.72 1.61
C ILE A 9 1.16 -22.06 0.89
N SER A 10 1.24 -22.86 -0.17
CA SER A 10 0.09 -23.28 -0.97
C SER A 10 -0.79 -22.11 -1.47
N GLY A 11 -0.16 -20.99 -1.86
CA GLY A 11 -0.85 -19.79 -2.36
C GLY A 11 -1.40 -18.85 -1.27
N VAL A 12 -1.27 -19.17 0.01
CA VAL A 12 -1.68 -18.31 1.12
C VAL A 12 -0.47 -17.59 1.70
N ALA A 13 -0.52 -16.26 1.74
CA ALA A 13 0.51 -15.44 2.35
C ALA A 13 0.35 -15.40 3.88
N PHE A 14 1.44 -15.66 4.60
CA PHE A 14 1.55 -15.57 6.05
C PHE A 14 2.52 -14.45 6.45
N PHE A 15 2.17 -13.71 7.48
CA PHE A 15 2.94 -12.63 8.08
C PHE A 15 3.39 -13.04 9.48
N TYR A 16 4.69 -12.91 9.75
CA TYR A 16 5.26 -13.17 11.06
C TYR A 16 5.65 -11.84 11.71
N ILE A 17 4.89 -11.41 12.71
CA ILE A 17 5.03 -10.08 13.31
C ILE A 17 5.60 -10.22 14.72
N ARG A 18 6.81 -9.70 14.94
CA ARG A 18 7.43 -9.59 16.26
C ARG A 18 6.82 -8.43 17.03
N MET A 19 6.51 -8.67 18.30
CA MET A 19 5.95 -7.72 19.24
C MET A 19 6.69 -7.82 20.56
N THR A 20 6.87 -6.69 21.26
CA THR A 20 7.28 -6.70 22.66
C THR A 20 6.12 -7.19 23.54
N HIS A 21 6.40 -7.46 24.82
CA HIS A 21 5.35 -7.81 25.78
C HIS A 21 4.28 -6.71 25.90
N GLU A 22 4.69 -5.44 25.92
CA GLU A 22 3.78 -4.30 26.02
C GLU A 22 2.88 -4.21 24.79
N GLU A 23 3.45 -4.36 23.58
CA GLU A 23 2.72 -4.33 22.31
C GLU A 23 1.72 -5.48 22.19
N LEU A 24 2.10 -6.69 22.63
CA LEU A 24 1.20 -7.84 22.61
C LEU A 24 0.05 -7.69 23.61
N ASN A 25 0.37 -7.24 24.84
CA ASN A 25 -0.65 -6.96 25.87
C ASN A 25 -1.60 -5.84 25.46
N PHE A 26 -1.10 -4.90 24.67
CA PHE A 26 -1.93 -3.88 24.08
C PHE A 26 -2.91 -4.45 23.05
N LEU A 27 -2.42 -5.22 22.08
CA LEU A 27 -3.26 -5.82 21.04
C LEU A 27 -4.40 -6.64 21.66
N LYS A 28 -4.10 -7.38 22.73
CA LYS A 28 -5.10 -8.08 23.55
C LYS A 28 -6.21 -7.14 24.03
N ASN A 29 -5.87 -5.98 24.56
CA ASN A 29 -6.85 -5.03 25.08
C ASN A 29 -7.74 -4.45 23.95
N CYS A 30 -7.18 -4.17 22.77
CA CYS A 30 -7.98 -3.75 21.61
C CYS A 30 -8.99 -4.84 21.21
N LEU A 31 -8.53 -6.09 21.11
CA LEU A 31 -9.40 -7.22 20.77
C LEU A 31 -10.50 -7.43 21.83
N HIS A 32 -10.19 -7.24 23.11
CA HIS A 32 -11.19 -7.25 24.18
C HIS A 32 -12.28 -6.21 23.97
N ASP A 33 -11.91 -4.97 23.67
CA ASP A 33 -12.87 -3.88 23.47
C ASP A 33 -13.75 -4.13 22.23
N ILE A 34 -13.18 -4.68 21.15
CA ILE A 34 -13.93 -5.14 19.97
C ILE A 34 -14.93 -6.22 20.34
N LEU A 35 -14.52 -7.24 21.10
CA LEU A 35 -15.37 -8.35 21.51
C LEU A 35 -16.51 -7.91 22.44
N LEU A 36 -16.29 -6.89 23.26
CA LEU A 36 -17.34 -6.29 24.08
C LEU A 36 -18.34 -5.52 23.23
N LYS A 37 -17.84 -4.75 22.26
CA LYS A 37 -18.69 -3.99 21.34
C LYS A 37 -19.50 -4.89 20.41
N SER A 38 -18.90 -5.93 19.84
CA SER A 38 -19.59 -6.86 18.92
C SER A 38 -20.81 -7.51 19.57
N LYS A 39 -20.77 -7.74 20.89
CA LYS A 39 -21.92 -8.19 21.69
C LYS A 39 -23.02 -7.13 21.80
N GLN A 40 -22.68 -5.84 21.82
CA GLN A 40 -23.64 -4.73 21.93
C GLN A 40 -24.33 -4.43 20.60
N ILE A 41 -23.59 -4.45 19.49
CA ILE A 41 -24.10 -4.07 18.16
C ILE A 41 -24.64 -5.24 17.33
N LYS A 42 -24.65 -6.46 17.87
CA LYS A 42 -25.00 -7.70 17.14
C LYS A 42 -24.23 -7.81 15.81
N GLU A 43 -22.90 -7.93 15.89
CA GLU A 43 -22.07 -8.22 14.71
C GLU A 43 -22.58 -9.49 13.98
N ASP A 44 -23.04 -9.32 12.74
CA ASP A 44 -23.73 -10.35 11.96
C ASP A 44 -22.77 -11.33 11.27
N ASN A 45 -21.46 -11.09 11.32
CA ASN A 45 -20.45 -12.00 10.76
C ASN A 45 -19.90 -12.98 11.82
N PRO A 46 -20.41 -14.22 11.91
CA PRO A 46 -19.98 -15.18 12.93
C PRO A 46 -18.53 -15.61 12.76
N ASN A 47 -18.00 -15.67 11.53
CA ASN A 47 -16.63 -16.08 11.26
C ASN A 47 -15.62 -15.06 11.80
N LYS A 48 -15.90 -13.76 11.60
CA LYS A 48 -15.12 -12.64 12.13
C LYS A 48 -15.06 -12.70 13.66
N LEU A 49 -16.19 -12.95 14.32
CA LEU A 49 -16.27 -13.04 15.78
C LEU A 49 -15.56 -14.27 16.35
N ILE A 50 -15.68 -15.43 15.69
CA ILE A 50 -14.95 -16.65 16.06
C ILE A 50 -13.44 -16.37 16.01
N TRP A 51 -12.98 -15.71 14.95
CA TRP A 51 -11.57 -15.37 14.80
C TRP A 51 -11.07 -14.44 15.91
N TYR A 52 -11.78 -13.35 16.22
CA TYR A 52 -11.38 -12.44 17.31
C TYR A 52 -11.30 -13.13 18.67
N LYS A 53 -12.25 -14.02 18.97
CA LYS A 53 -12.22 -14.81 20.21
C LYS A 53 -11.02 -15.74 20.26
N ALA A 54 -10.73 -16.42 19.16
CA ALA A 54 -9.60 -17.34 19.07
C ALA A 54 -8.27 -16.61 19.29
N ILE A 55 -8.01 -15.53 18.55
CA ILE A 55 -6.76 -14.78 18.66
C ILE A 55 -6.62 -14.08 20.02
N PHE A 56 -7.71 -13.54 20.57
CA PHE A 56 -7.71 -12.95 21.92
C PHE A 56 -7.34 -13.99 23.00
N SER A 57 -7.93 -15.19 22.92
CA SER A 57 -7.64 -16.29 23.84
C SER A 57 -6.19 -16.73 23.74
N GLU A 58 -5.68 -16.87 22.52
CA GLU A 58 -4.30 -17.28 22.26
C GLU A 58 -3.29 -16.27 22.83
N ILE A 59 -3.50 -14.97 22.57
CA ILE A 59 -2.67 -13.91 23.13
C ILE A 59 -2.74 -13.90 24.67
N SER A 60 -3.94 -14.05 25.25
CA SER A 60 -4.14 -14.05 26.70
C SER A 60 -3.37 -15.19 27.37
N ASN A 61 -3.49 -16.41 26.83
CA ASN A 61 -2.77 -17.58 27.31
C ASN A 61 -1.25 -17.38 27.22
N CYS A 62 -0.75 -16.81 26.12
CA CYS A 62 0.67 -16.52 25.97
C CYS A 62 1.18 -15.51 27.01
N LEU A 63 0.42 -14.45 27.32
CA LEU A 63 0.81 -13.42 28.29
C LEU A 63 0.72 -13.89 29.75
N GLU A 64 -0.22 -14.78 30.07
CA GLU A 64 -0.46 -15.30 31.43
C GLU A 64 0.50 -16.41 31.83
N SER A 65 1.21 -17.00 30.88
CA SER A 65 2.22 -18.05 31.08
C SER A 65 3.49 -17.55 31.79
N LYS A 66 3.36 -17.14 33.06
CA LYS A 66 4.48 -16.60 33.87
C LYS A 66 5.49 -17.65 34.35
N ASN A 67 5.17 -18.95 34.29
CA ASN A 67 5.88 -19.99 35.06
C ASN A 67 6.24 -21.28 34.30
N LEU A 68 6.32 -21.27 32.97
CA LEU A 68 6.80 -22.45 32.24
C LEU A 68 8.17 -22.17 31.65
N ASN A 69 9.19 -22.82 32.24
CA ASN A 69 10.51 -23.12 31.66
C ASN A 69 10.35 -23.99 30.40
N ILE A 70 9.53 -23.54 29.45
CA ILE A 70 9.39 -24.16 28.15
C ILE A 70 10.07 -23.19 27.19
N GLU A 71 11.28 -23.55 26.82
CA GLU A 71 11.88 -23.12 25.55
C GLU A 71 10.79 -23.31 24.47
N ARG A 72 10.24 -22.19 23.98
CA ARG A 72 9.18 -22.09 22.97
C ARG A 72 7.79 -22.59 23.39
N LEU A 73 7.00 -21.72 24.02
CA LEU A 73 5.55 -21.75 23.84
C LEU A 73 5.26 -21.37 22.38
N THR A 74 5.09 -22.39 21.54
CA THR A 74 4.55 -22.27 20.18
C THR A 74 3.10 -22.74 20.22
N THR A 75 2.17 -21.79 20.14
CA THR A 75 0.81 -22.11 19.68
C THR A 75 0.80 -22.14 18.15
N THR A 76 -0.35 -22.44 17.53
CA THR A 76 -0.46 -22.46 16.07
C THR A 76 -0.19 -21.09 15.43
N LYS A 77 -0.38 -20.00 16.18
CA LYS A 77 -0.15 -18.63 15.68
C LYS A 77 0.84 -17.80 16.48
N ILE A 78 1.19 -18.12 17.73
CA ILE A 78 2.06 -17.26 18.54
C ILE A 78 3.25 -18.06 19.07
N ALA A 79 4.44 -17.54 18.81
CA ALA A 79 5.68 -18.07 19.37
C ALA A 79 6.28 -17.05 20.35
N LYS A 80 6.72 -17.52 21.52
CA LYS A 80 7.54 -16.74 22.46
C LYS A 80 9.01 -16.97 22.16
N GLU A 81 9.76 -15.91 21.89
CA GLU A 81 11.19 -15.92 21.59
C GLU A 81 11.96 -15.11 22.63
N TYR A 82 13.21 -15.52 22.88
CA TYR A 82 14.17 -14.76 23.68
C TYR A 82 15.23 -14.18 22.74
N LEU A 83 15.37 -12.86 22.72
CA LEU A 83 16.31 -12.15 21.88
C LEU A 83 17.06 -11.15 22.75
N ASP A 84 18.39 -11.25 22.85
CA ASP A 84 19.25 -10.33 23.61
C ASP A 84 18.77 -10.08 25.06
N ASN A 85 18.37 -11.15 25.77
CA ASN A 85 17.77 -11.13 27.12
C ASN A 85 16.39 -10.45 27.24
N GLU A 86 15.74 -10.09 26.13
CA GLU A 86 14.37 -9.61 26.10
C GLU A 86 13.40 -10.69 25.59
N ILE A 87 12.18 -10.66 26.13
CA ILE A 87 11.09 -11.53 25.68
C ILE A 87 10.34 -10.82 24.56
N VAL A 88 10.31 -11.45 23.39
CA VAL A 88 9.52 -11.00 22.24
C VAL A 88 8.55 -12.09 21.80
N PHE A 89 7.47 -11.69 21.16
CA PHE A 89 6.41 -12.58 20.70
C PHE A 89 6.24 -12.45 19.20
N VAL A 90 6.16 -13.58 18.50
CA VAL A 90 5.97 -13.62 17.04
C VAL A 90 4.58 -14.14 16.74
N ILE A 91 3.74 -13.30 16.16
CA ILE A 91 2.39 -13.70 15.70
C ILE A 91 2.44 -14.04 14.22
N LYS A 92 1.90 -15.20 13.84
CA LYS A 92 1.66 -15.67 12.49
C LYS A 92 0.21 -15.37 12.09
N LEU A 93 0.02 -14.54 11.07
CA LEU A 93 -1.29 -14.17 10.51
C LEU A 93 -1.35 -14.50 9.02
N THR A 94 -2.47 -14.93 8.49
CA THR A 94 -2.67 -14.88 7.02
C THR A 94 -2.89 -13.43 6.55
N SER A 95 -2.86 -13.19 5.23
CA SER A 95 -3.22 -11.87 4.67
C SER A 95 -4.62 -11.41 5.06
N GLY A 96 -5.63 -12.27 4.90
CA GLY A 96 -6.99 -11.93 5.29
C GLY A 96 -7.11 -11.65 6.79
N GLU A 97 -6.35 -12.35 7.64
CA GLU A 97 -6.34 -12.14 9.08
C GLU A 97 -5.65 -10.85 9.50
N HIS A 98 -4.57 -10.50 8.81
CA HIS A 98 -3.92 -9.21 8.96
C HIS A 98 -4.87 -8.08 8.58
N ASP A 99 -5.54 -8.18 7.43
CA ASP A 99 -6.49 -7.17 6.95
C ASP A 99 -7.69 -7.00 7.88
N LEU A 100 -8.23 -8.11 8.41
CA LEU A 100 -9.30 -8.09 9.42
C LEU A 100 -8.88 -7.35 10.69
N LEU A 101 -7.62 -7.50 11.11
CA LEU A 101 -7.10 -6.87 12.31
C LEU A 101 -6.83 -5.37 12.09
N VAL A 102 -6.29 -5.00 10.92
CA VAL A 102 -6.11 -3.59 10.50
C VAL A 102 -7.46 -2.87 10.44
N HIS A 103 -8.44 -3.49 9.79
CA HIS A 103 -9.79 -2.94 9.67
C HIS A 103 -10.40 -2.67 11.06
N CYS A 104 -10.31 -3.65 11.96
CA CYS A 104 -10.84 -3.51 13.31
C CYS A 104 -10.21 -2.39 14.13
N ILE A 105 -8.89 -2.21 14.05
CA ILE A 105 -8.20 -1.14 14.76
C ILE A 105 -8.58 0.22 14.18
N SER A 106 -8.82 0.30 12.87
CA SER A 106 -9.34 1.49 12.22
C SER A 106 -10.76 1.84 12.69
N GLU A 107 -11.65 0.85 12.85
CA GLU A 107 -12.99 1.06 13.40
C GLU A 107 -12.94 1.60 14.83
N LEU A 108 -12.13 0.97 15.70
CA LEU A 108 -11.92 1.45 17.07
C LEU A 108 -11.39 2.89 17.11
N LYS A 109 -10.45 3.25 16.23
CA LYS A 109 -9.89 4.61 16.15
C LYS A 109 -10.94 5.65 15.77
N SER A 110 -11.76 5.35 14.76
CA SER A 110 -12.86 6.22 14.34
C SER A 110 -13.78 6.54 15.52
N GLU A 111 -14.09 5.54 16.33
CA GLU A 111 -14.97 5.72 17.48
C GLU A 111 -14.36 6.48 18.64
N VAL A 112 -13.07 6.24 18.95
CA VAL A 112 -12.35 7.02 19.96
C VAL A 112 -12.36 8.50 19.58
N ARG A 113 -12.16 8.83 18.30
CA ARG A 113 -12.20 10.21 17.79
C ARG A 113 -13.60 10.83 17.81
N ASN A 114 -14.63 10.03 17.54
CA ASN A 114 -16.01 10.51 17.42
C ASN A 114 -16.80 10.54 18.74
N ARG A 115 -16.16 10.31 19.90
CA ARG A 115 -16.86 10.43 21.20
C ARG A 115 -17.23 11.88 21.51
N PRO A 116 -18.51 12.19 21.78
CA PRO A 116 -18.87 13.48 22.35
C PRO A 116 -18.31 13.60 23.78
N LEU A 117 -17.88 14.81 24.14
CA LEU A 117 -17.34 15.20 25.46
C LEU A 117 -18.23 14.81 26.67
N TYR A 118 -19.47 14.37 26.43
CA TYR A 118 -20.47 14.01 27.44
C TYR A 118 -20.56 12.51 27.81
N SER A 119 -19.60 11.67 27.40
CA SER A 119 -19.55 10.25 27.83
C SER A 119 -18.53 9.96 28.95
N LYS A 120 -18.28 10.94 29.82
CA LYS A 120 -17.51 10.75 31.07
C LYS A 120 -18.26 9.96 32.15
N LEU A 121 -19.52 9.60 31.92
CA LEU A 121 -20.38 8.92 32.89
C LEU A 121 -21.14 7.80 32.19
N LEU A 122 -20.61 6.57 32.32
CA LEU A 122 -21.30 5.27 32.51
C LEU A 122 -20.39 4.13 31.98
N PHE A 123 -19.68 3.50 32.94
CA PHE A 123 -19.18 2.12 32.89
C PHE A 123 -17.95 1.70 32.06
N TYR A 124 -16.99 2.58 31.76
CA TYR A 124 -15.60 2.16 31.51
C TYR A 124 -14.62 3.13 32.18
N LYS A 125 -14.33 2.89 33.46
CA LYS A 125 -13.31 3.63 34.24
C LYS A 125 -11.89 3.07 34.03
N LYS A 126 -11.65 2.49 32.86
CA LYS A 126 -10.32 2.23 32.31
C LYS A 126 -10.36 2.93 30.96
N SER A 127 -9.55 3.98 30.81
CA SER A 127 -9.42 4.77 29.57
C SER A 127 -9.53 3.83 28.37
N LEU A 128 -10.44 4.13 27.42
CA LEU A 128 -10.32 3.55 26.09
C LEU A 128 -8.97 4.04 25.57
N CYS A 129 -7.99 3.19 25.78
CA CYS A 129 -6.70 3.09 25.15
C CYS A 129 -6.19 4.40 24.51
N ASN A 130 -5.49 5.22 25.30
CA ASN A 130 -4.85 6.49 24.88
C ASN A 130 -3.81 6.34 23.73
N ASP A 131 -3.63 5.14 23.21
CA ASP A 131 -2.57 4.71 22.30
C ASP A 131 -3.14 4.08 21.00
N VAL A 132 -4.45 4.15 20.76
CA VAL A 132 -5.07 3.68 19.50
C VAL A 132 -4.52 4.46 18.29
N GLU A 133 -4.09 5.71 18.50
CA GLU A 133 -3.34 6.49 17.51
C GLU A 133 -1.99 5.85 17.20
N ASN A 134 -1.22 5.50 18.23
CA ASN A 134 0.05 4.77 18.07
C ASN A 134 -0.19 3.50 17.27
N LEU A 135 -1.17 2.68 17.66
CA LEU A 135 -1.37 1.38 17.02
C LEU A 135 -2.04 1.42 15.65
N SER A 136 -2.83 2.44 15.34
CA SER A 136 -3.29 2.68 13.97
C SER A 136 -2.15 3.14 13.07
N ASP A 137 -1.26 3.99 13.55
CA ASP A 137 -0.07 4.39 12.81
C ASP A 137 0.92 3.21 12.68
N TYR A 138 0.98 2.32 13.68
CA TYR A 138 1.82 1.11 13.66
C TYR A 138 1.24 -0.04 12.81
N PHE A 139 -0.09 -0.27 12.79
CA PHE A 139 -0.71 -1.22 11.85
C PHE A 139 -0.81 -0.66 10.44
N GLN A 140 -0.86 0.66 10.26
CA GLN A 140 -0.55 1.26 8.97
C GLN A 140 0.89 0.99 8.57
N LYS A 141 1.86 1.09 9.49
CA LYS A 141 3.23 0.60 9.24
C LYS A 141 3.28 -0.89 8.89
N LEU A 142 2.45 -1.75 9.49
CA LEU A 142 2.37 -3.17 9.11
C LEU A 142 1.63 -3.42 7.77
N PHE A 143 0.66 -2.58 7.40
CA PHE A 143 0.13 -2.50 6.02
C PHE A 143 1.25 -2.16 5.03
N TYR A 144 2.21 -1.32 5.45
CA TYR A 144 3.41 -0.98 4.70
C TYR A 144 4.50 -2.07 4.72
N PHE A 145 4.59 -2.92 5.75
CA PHE A 145 5.46 -4.11 5.75
C PHE A 145 4.81 -5.32 5.05
N GLY A 146 3.49 -5.31 4.86
CA GLY A 146 2.75 -6.32 4.07
C GLY A 146 3.17 -6.37 2.60
N VAL A 147 3.80 -5.29 2.14
CA VAL A 147 4.62 -5.22 0.95
C VAL A 147 6.01 -4.80 1.41
N GLU A 148 6.86 -5.74 1.83
CA GLU A 148 8.25 -5.61 1.40
C GLU A 148 8.20 -5.91 -0.11
N PRO A 149 8.35 -4.92 -1.01
CA PRO A 149 8.66 -5.25 -2.39
C PRO A 149 9.89 -6.13 -2.31
N SER A 150 9.82 -7.36 -2.79
CA SER A 150 10.96 -8.26 -2.95
C SER A 150 11.99 -7.73 -3.98
N SER A 151 12.07 -6.42 -4.12
CA SER A 151 12.75 -5.63 -5.13
C SER A 151 13.00 -4.20 -4.64
N TRP A 152 13.40 -3.99 -3.37
CA TRP A 152 14.12 -2.76 -3.00
C TRP A 152 15.51 -2.82 -3.65
N LYS A 153 15.55 -2.64 -4.97
CA LYS A 153 16.78 -2.29 -5.64
C LYS A 153 17.09 -0.83 -5.29
N PRO A 154 18.37 -0.46 -5.08
CA PRO A 154 18.78 0.93 -5.08
C PRO A 154 18.27 1.65 -6.35
N GLN A 155 18.28 2.98 -6.34
CA GLN A 155 17.98 3.79 -7.53
C GLN A 155 18.62 3.13 -8.75
N MET A 156 17.78 2.77 -9.72
CA MET A 156 18.30 2.09 -10.90
C MET A 156 18.97 3.13 -11.79
N THR A 157 20.16 2.79 -12.25
CA THR A 157 20.76 3.51 -13.36
C THR A 157 19.84 3.43 -14.57
N LYS A 158 19.99 4.38 -15.51
CA LYS A 158 19.23 4.38 -16.76
C LYS A 158 19.30 3.03 -17.47
N THR A 159 20.49 2.42 -17.53
CA THR A 159 20.71 1.12 -18.18
C THR A 159 19.99 -0.01 -17.44
N GLU A 160 20.11 -0.09 -16.12
CA GLU A 160 19.45 -1.14 -15.33
C GLU A 160 17.92 -1.08 -15.46
N LEU A 161 17.35 0.13 -15.46
CA LEU A 161 15.91 0.30 -15.62
C LEU A 161 15.46 -0.14 -17.02
N ILE A 162 16.19 0.26 -18.07
CA ILE A 162 15.91 -0.16 -19.46
C ILE A 162 15.99 -1.68 -19.57
N GLU A 163 17.07 -2.30 -19.09
CA GLU A 163 17.26 -3.75 -19.12
C GLU A 163 16.17 -4.49 -18.35
N TYR A 164 15.80 -3.99 -17.16
CA TYR A 164 14.75 -4.59 -16.35
C TYR A 164 13.38 -4.57 -17.05
N LEU A 165 12.98 -3.43 -17.62
CA LEU A 165 11.71 -3.29 -18.32
C LEU A 165 11.71 -4.09 -19.62
N HIS A 166 12.79 -4.01 -20.39
CA HIS A 166 12.95 -4.72 -21.66
C HIS A 166 13.06 -6.24 -21.48
N SER A 167 13.56 -6.72 -20.33
CA SER A 167 13.65 -8.16 -20.03
C SER A 167 12.30 -8.89 -20.03
N ALA A 168 11.18 -8.18 -19.91
CA ALA A 168 9.86 -8.78 -20.08
C ALA A 168 9.68 -9.34 -21.49
N TYR A 169 10.19 -8.63 -22.50
CA TYR A 169 10.13 -8.99 -23.91
C TYR A 169 11.38 -8.50 -24.65
N PRO A 170 12.50 -9.24 -24.54
CA PRO A 170 13.77 -8.87 -25.15
C PRO A 170 13.71 -8.75 -26.69
N GLU A 171 12.70 -9.36 -27.32
CA GLU A 171 12.49 -9.28 -28.77
C GLU A 171 11.90 -7.94 -29.24
N LEU A 172 11.38 -7.11 -28.32
CA LEU A 172 10.85 -5.79 -28.68
C LEU A 172 11.97 -4.90 -29.23
N THR A 173 11.74 -4.31 -30.40
CA THR A 173 12.67 -3.33 -30.95
C THR A 173 12.52 -2.03 -30.18
N ILE A 174 13.59 -1.58 -29.53
CA ILE A 174 13.66 -0.28 -28.85
C ILE A 174 14.85 0.52 -29.41
N ASN A 175 14.78 1.84 -29.31
CA ASN A 175 15.91 2.70 -29.66
C ASN A 175 16.36 3.54 -28.47
N THR A 176 17.47 3.13 -27.87
CA THR A 176 18.04 3.78 -26.68
C THR A 176 18.51 5.21 -26.93
N THR A 177 18.80 5.61 -28.18
CA THR A 177 19.19 6.99 -28.51
C THR A 177 18.03 7.98 -28.43
N TYR A 178 16.79 7.49 -28.53
CA TYR A 178 15.60 8.32 -28.35
C TYR A 178 15.11 8.37 -26.89
N ILE A 179 15.61 7.49 -26.01
CA ILE A 179 15.20 7.48 -24.61
C ILE A 179 15.69 8.75 -23.91
N ARG A 180 14.74 9.57 -23.44
CA ARG A 180 14.98 10.86 -22.80
C ARG A 180 14.03 11.06 -21.63
N GLY A 181 14.52 11.62 -20.53
CA GLY A 181 13.69 12.00 -19.39
C GLY A 181 13.81 13.47 -19.05
N TYR A 182 13.25 13.84 -17.90
CA TYR A 182 13.25 15.19 -17.37
C TYR A 182 14.58 15.53 -16.69
N SER A 183 15.01 16.79 -16.80
CA SER A 183 16.14 17.32 -16.03
C SER A 183 15.75 17.48 -14.55
N GLU A 184 16.74 17.60 -13.65
CA GLU A 184 16.47 17.88 -12.23
C GLU A 184 15.62 19.16 -12.03
N GLU A 185 15.89 20.20 -12.82
CA GLU A 185 15.08 21.43 -12.81
C GLU A 185 13.63 21.18 -13.23
N ASP A 186 13.42 20.33 -14.24
CA ASP A 186 12.09 19.95 -14.68
C ASP A 186 11.37 19.11 -13.61
N ILE A 187 12.06 18.21 -12.93
CA ILE A 187 11.50 17.45 -11.80
C ILE A 187 10.98 18.40 -10.72
N LEU A 188 11.77 19.42 -10.33
CA LEU A 188 11.33 20.42 -9.34
C LEU A 188 10.11 21.23 -9.83
N LYS A 189 10.02 21.54 -11.13
CA LYS A 189 8.84 22.19 -11.71
C LYS A 189 7.62 21.27 -11.65
N LEU A 190 7.79 19.98 -11.96
CA LEU A 190 6.72 18.99 -11.90
C LEU A 190 6.18 18.81 -10.48
N GLU A 191 7.05 18.70 -9.47
CA GLU A 191 6.64 18.62 -8.07
C GLU A 191 5.75 19.79 -7.66
N ARG A 192 6.13 21.01 -8.06
CA ARG A 192 5.36 22.24 -7.78
C ARG A 192 4.05 22.28 -8.57
N LEU A 193 4.11 21.97 -9.86
CA LEU A 193 2.97 22.08 -10.78
C LEU A 193 1.84 21.10 -10.41
N TYR A 194 2.20 19.85 -10.10
CA TYR A 194 1.24 18.82 -9.73
C TYR A 194 1.00 18.72 -8.22
N ASN A 195 1.74 19.46 -7.40
CA ASN A 195 1.75 19.39 -5.94
C ASN A 195 1.91 17.93 -5.46
N ILE A 196 3.05 17.33 -5.82
CA ILE A 196 3.43 15.94 -5.50
C ILE A 196 4.89 15.89 -5.04
N LYS A 197 5.33 14.73 -4.57
CA LYS A 197 6.74 14.46 -4.29
C LYS A 197 7.31 13.42 -5.25
N ILE A 198 8.29 13.78 -6.06
CA ILE A 198 8.91 12.87 -7.03
C ILE A 198 10.15 12.27 -6.37
N GLN A 199 10.09 10.99 -6.07
CA GLN A 199 11.16 10.26 -5.38
C GLN A 199 11.23 8.81 -5.86
N ARG A 200 12.39 8.18 -5.67
CA ARG A 200 12.60 6.73 -5.87
C ARG A 200 12.20 6.28 -7.28
N GLN A 201 11.38 5.23 -7.45
CA GLN A 201 11.12 4.65 -8.77
C GLN A 201 10.45 5.66 -9.72
N LEU A 202 9.59 6.55 -9.19
CA LEU A 202 8.99 7.61 -9.99
C LEU A 202 10.06 8.62 -10.45
N TYR A 203 11.01 8.96 -9.59
CA TYR A 203 12.14 9.83 -9.95
C TYR A 203 13.03 9.18 -11.03
N ASP A 204 13.40 7.91 -10.84
CA ASP A 204 14.23 7.17 -11.80
C ASP A 204 13.54 7.11 -13.16
N PHE A 205 12.25 6.73 -13.19
CA PHE A 205 11.47 6.66 -14.42
C PHE A 205 11.39 8.02 -15.14
N LEU A 206 11.00 9.07 -14.43
CA LEU A 206 10.83 10.40 -15.02
C LEU A 206 12.16 10.97 -15.53
N THR A 207 13.25 10.79 -14.78
CA THR A 207 14.59 11.30 -15.14
C THR A 207 15.21 10.52 -16.30
N HIS A 208 14.97 9.21 -16.38
CA HIS A 208 15.61 8.37 -17.40
C HIS A 208 14.82 8.32 -18.71
N MET A 209 13.49 8.27 -18.65
CA MET A 209 12.65 8.02 -19.82
C MET A 209 11.29 8.76 -19.83
N GLY A 210 10.97 9.59 -18.83
CA GLY A 210 9.65 10.21 -18.70
C GLY A 210 9.20 11.14 -19.84
N ARG A 211 10.10 11.55 -20.74
CA ARG A 211 9.76 12.31 -21.96
C ARG A 211 9.62 11.38 -23.17
N CYS A 212 10.49 10.39 -23.30
CA CYS A 212 10.48 9.42 -24.37
C CYS A 212 11.05 8.08 -23.90
N SER A 213 10.33 7.00 -24.19
CA SER A 213 10.70 5.64 -23.82
C SER A 213 11.47 4.88 -24.90
N GLY A 214 11.75 5.52 -26.05
CA GLY A 214 12.45 4.89 -27.17
C GLY A 214 11.69 3.70 -27.75
N GLY A 215 10.35 3.75 -27.70
CA GLY A 215 9.46 2.69 -28.19
C GLY A 215 9.13 1.58 -27.20
N LEU A 216 9.57 1.67 -25.94
CA LEU A 216 9.17 0.73 -24.87
C LEU A 216 7.67 0.81 -24.55
N PHE A 217 7.10 2.00 -24.63
CA PHE A 217 5.68 2.26 -24.36
C PHE A 217 5.04 3.04 -25.52
N GLY A 218 3.78 2.72 -25.82
CA GLY A 218 2.94 3.48 -26.75
C GLY A 218 2.22 4.66 -26.08
N ASP A 219 1.25 5.24 -26.78
CA ASP A 219 0.38 6.35 -26.30
C ASP A 219 -0.70 5.92 -25.32
N TYR A 220 -0.91 4.62 -25.14
CA TYR A 220 -1.83 4.03 -24.19
C TYR A 220 -1.19 2.83 -23.48
N PRO A 221 -1.38 2.64 -22.16
CA PRO A 221 -2.29 3.36 -21.25
C PRO A 221 -1.58 4.42 -20.40
N LEU A 222 -0.26 4.56 -20.56
CA LEU A 222 0.54 5.50 -19.77
C LEU A 222 0.21 6.94 -20.16
N GLU A 223 -0.31 7.69 -19.20
CA GLU A 223 -0.65 9.10 -19.40
C GLU A 223 0.56 9.89 -19.86
N PHE A 224 1.77 9.54 -19.41
CA PHE A 224 3.03 10.19 -19.80
C PHE A 224 3.18 10.41 -21.31
N TYR A 225 2.78 9.45 -22.15
CA TYR A 225 3.02 9.49 -23.59
C TYR A 225 1.73 9.67 -24.43
N SER A 226 0.59 9.96 -23.79
CA SER A 226 -0.66 10.28 -24.50
C SER A 226 -0.43 11.42 -25.50
N LYS A 227 -0.75 11.17 -26.78
CA LYS A 227 -0.54 12.09 -27.91
C LYS A 227 -1.52 13.27 -27.95
N ILE A 228 -2.62 13.21 -27.20
CA ILE A 228 -3.75 14.13 -27.37
C ILE A 228 -3.79 15.22 -26.28
N ASP A 229 -2.96 15.11 -25.24
CA ASP A 229 -3.09 15.98 -24.07
C ASP A 229 -1.95 17.00 -23.96
N SER A 230 -2.33 18.29 -24.01
CA SER A 230 -1.44 19.36 -23.58
C SER A 230 -1.12 19.24 -22.09
N SER A 231 -0.08 19.91 -21.60
CA SER A 231 0.21 19.94 -20.16
C SER A 231 -0.96 20.49 -19.32
N LYS A 232 -1.82 21.33 -19.90
CA LYS A 232 -3.06 21.80 -19.27
C LYS A 232 -4.10 20.69 -19.13
N ASP A 233 -4.29 19.89 -20.17
CA ASP A 233 -5.27 18.79 -20.16
C ASP A 233 -4.88 17.74 -19.11
N ARG A 234 -3.57 17.47 -18.98
CA ARG A 234 -3.01 16.60 -17.93
C ARG A 234 -3.26 17.12 -16.52
N LEU A 235 -3.18 18.43 -16.31
CA LEU A 235 -3.49 19.04 -15.01
C LEU A 235 -4.97 18.93 -14.67
N ILE A 236 -5.84 19.16 -15.66
CA ILE A 236 -7.29 18.97 -15.52
C ILE A 236 -7.59 17.52 -15.16
N PHE A 237 -7.00 16.57 -15.88
CA PHE A 237 -7.11 15.13 -15.62
C PHE A 237 -6.70 14.76 -14.18
N GLN A 238 -5.52 15.22 -13.73
CA GLN A 238 -5.06 14.95 -12.36
C GLN A 238 -6.01 15.55 -11.31
N SER A 239 -6.49 16.77 -11.55
CA SER A 239 -7.45 17.43 -10.66
C SER A 239 -8.78 16.67 -10.58
N GLU A 240 -9.31 16.23 -11.72
CA GLU A 240 -10.55 15.44 -11.78
C GLU A 240 -10.38 14.09 -11.09
N CYS A 241 -9.28 13.39 -11.32
CA CYS A 241 -9.03 12.10 -10.69
C CYS A 241 -8.87 12.22 -9.17
N ARG A 242 -8.20 13.26 -8.67
CA ARG A 242 -8.14 13.57 -7.22
C ARG A 242 -9.51 13.86 -6.63
N LYS A 243 -10.34 14.60 -7.36
CA LYS A 243 -11.72 14.88 -6.95
C LYS A 243 -12.51 13.58 -6.89
N ASN A 244 -12.47 12.74 -7.92
CA ASN A 244 -13.15 11.46 -7.95
C ASN A 244 -12.68 10.53 -6.83
N LEU A 245 -11.37 10.49 -6.55
CA LEU A 245 -10.83 9.71 -5.44
C LEU A 245 -11.46 10.13 -4.10
N LYS A 246 -11.61 11.44 -3.87
CA LYS A 246 -12.24 11.99 -2.67
C LYS A 246 -13.75 11.74 -2.62
N ASP A 247 -14.44 12.00 -3.72
CA ASP A 247 -15.90 12.07 -3.76
C ASP A 247 -16.53 10.67 -3.86
N LEU A 248 -15.86 9.72 -4.52
CA LEU A 248 -16.37 8.36 -4.71
C LEU A 248 -16.03 7.44 -3.54
N VAL A 249 -14.96 7.73 -2.80
CA VAL A 249 -14.40 6.79 -1.81
C VAL A 249 -14.28 7.42 -0.41
N GLU A 250 -15.33 8.12 0.05
CA GLU A 250 -15.47 8.73 1.39
C GLU A 250 -14.15 8.97 2.19
N ILE A 251 -14.03 8.40 3.39
CA ILE A 251 -12.92 8.64 4.33
C ILE A 251 -11.58 8.14 3.75
N GLN A 252 -11.58 7.03 3.02
CA GLN A 252 -10.35 6.43 2.47
C GLN A 252 -9.77 7.30 1.36
N GLY A 253 -10.62 7.85 0.49
CA GLY A 253 -10.29 8.77 -0.57
C GLY A 253 -9.71 10.08 -0.05
N GLU A 254 -10.34 10.68 0.97
CA GLU A 254 -9.83 11.89 1.60
C GLU A 254 -8.41 11.67 2.18
N ARG A 255 -8.16 10.50 2.77
CA ARG A 255 -6.84 10.12 3.29
C ARG A 255 -5.80 9.95 2.18
N MET A 256 -6.18 9.38 1.04
CA MET A 256 -5.25 9.24 -0.10
C MET A 256 -4.92 10.60 -0.70
N VAL A 257 -5.90 11.48 -0.87
CA VAL A 257 -5.69 12.84 -1.40
C VAL A 257 -4.71 13.64 -0.54
N LYS A 258 -4.77 13.52 0.80
CA LYS A 258 -3.81 14.16 1.72
C LYS A 258 -2.36 13.69 1.52
N GLN A 259 -2.16 12.51 0.93
CA GLN A 259 -0.85 11.95 0.64
C GLN A 259 -0.41 12.16 -0.82
N LYS A 260 -1.02 13.16 -1.49
CA LYS A 260 -0.63 13.65 -2.83
C LYS A 260 -0.58 12.54 -3.89
N PRO A 261 -1.75 12.01 -4.32
CA PRO A 261 -1.79 10.97 -5.32
C PRO A 261 -1.43 11.53 -6.70
N PHE A 262 -0.78 10.71 -7.50
CA PHE A 262 -0.39 11.03 -8.87
C PHE A 262 -0.84 9.90 -9.79
N PHE A 263 -1.79 10.20 -10.68
CA PHE A 263 -2.33 9.23 -11.62
C PHE A 263 -1.36 9.02 -12.78
N ILE A 264 -1.11 7.76 -13.13
CA ILE A 264 -0.04 7.38 -14.07
C ILE A 264 -0.57 6.67 -15.33
N SER A 265 -1.78 6.12 -15.26
CA SER A 265 -2.33 5.30 -16.34
C SER A 265 -3.85 5.16 -16.22
N MET A 266 -4.52 5.03 -17.37
CA MET A 266 -5.93 4.67 -17.48
C MET A 266 -6.07 3.39 -18.30
N GLU A 267 -6.66 2.35 -17.71
CA GLU A 267 -6.91 1.07 -18.38
C GLU A 267 -8.40 0.76 -18.45
N ASN A 268 -8.77 -0.19 -19.31
CA ASN A 268 -10.14 -0.67 -19.47
C ASN A 268 -11.12 0.48 -19.78
N GLU A 269 -10.83 1.23 -20.84
CA GLU A 269 -11.66 2.37 -21.30
C GLU A 269 -11.86 3.47 -20.22
N GLY A 270 -10.91 3.59 -19.29
CA GLY A 270 -10.95 4.60 -18.23
C GLY A 270 -11.65 4.14 -16.94
N ILE A 271 -12.09 2.88 -16.88
CA ILE A 271 -12.68 2.27 -15.67
C ILE A 271 -11.64 2.14 -14.56
N TYR A 272 -10.39 1.81 -14.90
CA TYR A 272 -9.30 1.65 -13.94
C TYR A 272 -8.32 2.80 -14.05
N LYS A 273 -8.28 3.66 -13.03
CA LYS A 273 -7.38 4.80 -12.96
C LYS A 273 -6.24 4.50 -12.00
N TYR A 274 -5.07 4.16 -12.52
CA TYR A 274 -3.90 3.78 -11.73
C TYR A 274 -3.14 4.99 -11.21
N PHE A 275 -2.67 4.94 -9.96
CA PHE A 275 -1.97 6.04 -9.31
C PHE A 275 -0.97 5.58 -8.24
N LEU A 276 -0.03 6.47 -7.94
CA LEU A 276 0.89 6.39 -6.81
C LEU A 276 0.44 7.35 -5.72
N VAL A 277 0.82 7.08 -4.47
CA VAL A 277 0.63 8.00 -3.35
C VAL A 277 2.00 8.56 -2.95
N THR A 278 2.31 9.75 -3.46
CA THR A 278 3.69 10.24 -3.55
C THR A 278 4.27 10.72 -2.22
N GLU A 279 3.41 11.17 -1.30
CA GLU A 279 3.77 11.57 0.06
C GLU A 279 3.34 10.49 1.07
N SER A 280 3.89 9.29 0.88
CA SER A 280 3.70 8.13 1.75
C SER A 280 5.02 7.43 2.09
N TYR A 281 4.98 6.43 2.97
CA TYR A 281 6.13 5.60 3.32
C TYR A 281 6.49 4.56 2.24
N VAL A 282 5.57 4.25 1.32
CA VAL A 282 5.77 3.34 0.17
C VAL A 282 5.41 4.03 -1.15
N PRO A 283 6.11 5.11 -1.53
CA PRO A 283 5.73 5.94 -2.68
C PRO A 283 5.79 5.20 -4.03
N ASP A 284 6.41 4.02 -4.06
CA ASP A 284 6.53 3.16 -5.22
C ASP A 284 5.31 2.23 -5.43
N LEU A 285 4.41 2.09 -4.44
CA LEU A 285 3.27 1.16 -4.53
C LEU A 285 2.16 1.71 -5.44
N VAL A 286 1.71 0.88 -6.38
CA VAL A 286 0.66 1.23 -7.34
C VAL A 286 -0.71 0.83 -6.81
N TYR A 287 -1.66 1.76 -6.90
CA TYR A 287 -3.08 1.56 -6.66
C TYR A 287 -3.87 1.78 -7.95
N TYR A 288 -5.11 1.32 -7.99
CA TYR A 288 -6.08 1.86 -8.94
C TYR A 288 -7.39 2.23 -8.25
N LEU A 289 -8.05 3.25 -8.79
CA LEU A 289 -9.43 3.56 -8.52
C LEU A 289 -10.30 2.79 -9.52
N ASP A 290 -11.16 1.92 -9.01
CA ASP A 290 -12.21 1.26 -9.76
C ASP A 290 -13.45 2.16 -9.75
N THR A 291 -13.76 2.77 -10.89
CA THR A 291 -14.90 3.69 -10.98
C THR A 291 -16.26 2.98 -11.04
N ASN A 292 -16.30 1.68 -11.30
CA ASN A 292 -17.55 0.91 -11.27
C ASN A 292 -17.97 0.58 -9.84
N TYR A 293 -16.99 0.22 -9.00
CA TYR A 293 -17.22 -0.17 -7.61
C TYR A 293 -16.89 0.94 -6.60
N ASN A 294 -16.42 2.10 -7.06
CA ASN A 294 -15.99 3.21 -6.22
C ASN A 294 -15.01 2.75 -5.13
N ALA A 295 -14.02 1.95 -5.53
CA ALA A 295 -13.11 1.30 -4.63
C ALA A 295 -11.66 1.61 -4.98
N ILE A 296 -10.82 1.77 -3.96
CA ILE A 296 -9.37 1.88 -4.12
C ILE A 296 -8.79 0.49 -3.91
N VAL A 297 -8.11 -0.02 -4.93
CA VAL A 297 -7.49 -1.34 -4.89
C VAL A 297 -5.98 -1.19 -4.85
N ASN A 298 -5.36 -1.87 -3.88
CA ASN A 298 -3.92 -2.04 -3.81
C ASN A 298 -3.52 -3.16 -4.78
N THR A 299 -2.66 -2.87 -5.75
CA THR A 299 -2.23 -3.86 -6.75
C THR A 299 -1.21 -4.86 -6.21
N GLY A 300 -0.52 -4.51 -5.12
CA GLY A 300 0.65 -5.23 -4.63
C GLY A 300 1.90 -5.08 -5.49
N LEU A 301 1.87 -4.25 -6.54
CA LEU A 301 2.99 -4.01 -7.45
C LEU A 301 3.70 -2.71 -7.12
N SER A 302 5.04 -2.72 -7.18
CA SER A 302 5.83 -1.50 -7.30
C SER A 302 5.64 -0.86 -8.69
N LEU A 303 5.99 0.43 -8.82
CA LEU A 303 5.90 1.15 -10.09
C LEU A 303 6.65 0.43 -11.20
N ASN A 304 7.88 -0.03 -10.93
CA ASN A 304 8.68 -0.75 -11.93
C ASN A 304 8.06 -2.09 -12.32
N GLU A 305 7.47 -2.85 -11.40
CA GLU A 305 6.75 -4.08 -11.72
C GLU A 305 5.48 -3.82 -12.54
N TYR A 306 4.75 -2.74 -12.21
CA TYR A 306 3.60 -2.29 -12.98
C TYR A 306 4.00 -1.86 -14.40
N LEU A 307 5.03 -1.02 -14.54
CA LEU A 307 5.57 -0.59 -15.84
C LEU A 307 6.05 -1.80 -16.66
N ARG A 308 6.73 -2.76 -16.03
CA ARG A 308 7.17 -4.00 -16.69
C ARG A 308 5.99 -4.83 -17.18
N LYS A 309 4.87 -4.87 -16.43
CA LYS A 309 3.62 -5.51 -16.88
C LYS A 309 3.01 -4.78 -18.07
N LEU A 310 3.13 -3.45 -18.17
CA LEU A 310 2.60 -2.71 -19.33
C LEU A 310 3.38 -2.95 -20.63
N VAL A 311 4.68 -3.29 -20.55
CA VAL A 311 5.46 -3.73 -21.72
C VAL A 311 4.82 -4.97 -22.38
N ASP A 312 4.04 -5.75 -21.61
CA ASP A 312 3.30 -6.94 -22.07
C ASP A 312 1.97 -6.61 -22.75
N THR A 313 1.06 -5.98 -22.00
CA THR A 313 -0.37 -6.02 -22.28
C THR A 313 -0.82 -5.10 -23.41
N THR A 314 -0.06 -4.03 -23.69
CA THR A 314 -0.43 -3.04 -24.70
C THR A 314 0.48 -3.03 -25.92
N VAL A 315 1.76 -3.37 -25.76
CA VAL A 315 2.74 -3.34 -26.87
C VAL A 315 2.58 -4.55 -27.81
N ARG A 316 2.11 -5.70 -27.33
CA ARG A 316 1.78 -6.87 -28.17
C ARG A 316 0.40 -6.77 -28.84
N ASN A 317 -0.56 -6.11 -28.20
CA ASN A 317 -1.96 -6.07 -28.67
C ASN A 317 -2.20 -5.03 -29.77
N TYR A 318 -1.27 -4.11 -30.01
CA TYR A 318 -1.28 -3.28 -31.21
C TYR A 318 -0.31 -3.88 -32.24
N ALA A 319 -0.80 -4.21 -33.43
CA ALA A 319 0.00 -4.65 -34.58
C ALA A 319 1.01 -3.59 -35.10
N ILE A 320 1.21 -2.50 -34.35
CA ILE A 320 1.95 -1.29 -34.71
C ILE A 320 3.01 -1.08 -33.63
N LYS A 321 4.30 -1.13 -34.04
CA LYS A 321 5.41 -0.79 -33.15
C LYS A 321 5.29 0.70 -32.74
N PRO A 322 5.37 1.05 -31.45
CA PRO A 322 5.38 2.44 -31.03
C PRO A 322 6.51 3.21 -31.75
N PRO A 323 6.25 4.42 -32.27
CA PRO A 323 7.31 5.25 -32.85
C PRO A 323 8.40 5.53 -31.81
N PHE A 324 9.66 5.44 -32.22
CA PHE A 324 10.78 5.71 -31.31
C PHE A 324 10.83 7.16 -30.84
N ASP A 325 10.30 8.08 -31.64
CA ASP A 325 10.23 9.52 -31.41
C ASP A 325 8.93 9.97 -30.75
N GLN A 326 8.12 9.04 -30.24
CA GLN A 326 6.96 9.42 -29.47
C GLN A 326 7.40 10.10 -28.17
N GLU A 327 7.07 11.38 -28.08
CA GLU A 327 7.42 12.24 -26.96
C GLU A 327 6.16 12.70 -26.22
N GLY A 328 6.21 12.68 -24.89
CA GLY A 328 5.19 13.25 -24.01
C GLY A 328 5.77 14.35 -23.14
N SER A 329 4.97 15.38 -22.84
CA SER A 329 5.36 16.45 -21.91
C SER A 329 4.35 16.58 -20.78
N LEU A 330 4.84 16.49 -19.55
CA LEU A 330 4.12 16.85 -18.34
C LEU A 330 4.26 18.34 -17.97
N LEU A 331 5.17 19.08 -18.63
CA LEU A 331 5.39 20.52 -18.48
C LEU A 331 4.77 21.29 -19.65
#